data_AF-I8WH38-F1
#
_entry.id   AF-I8WH38-F1
#
_cell.length_a   1.000
_cell.length_b   1.000
_cell.length_c   1.000
_cell.angle_alpha   90.00
_cell.angle_beta   90.00
_cell.angle_gamma   90.00
#
_symmetry.space_group_name_H-M   'P 1'
#
loop_
_entity.id
_entity.type
_entity.pdbx_description
1 polymer ?
#
loop_
_entity_poly.entity_id
_entity_poly.type
_entity_poly.pdbx_seq_one_letter_code
_entity_poly.pdbx_strand_id
1 'polypeptide(L)' 'MNKLSRYRKLRYNQLFESENRELRLNEMGNPLEVLSQYVDFEIFRPTLESALFTGERKSNAGR' A
#
# COMPACT_ATOMS: atom_id res chain seq x y z
N MET A 1 -29.16 6.50 -3.28
CA MET A 1 -27.80 6.17 -3.78
C MET A 1 -27.21 5.07 -2.90
N ASN A 2 -27.21 3.82 -3.38
CA ASN A 2 -26.61 2.70 -2.66
C ASN A 2 -25.08 2.73 -2.85
N LYS A 3 -24.33 3.04 -1.80
CA LYS A 3 -22.87 2.92 -1.78
C LYS A 3 -22.51 1.44 -1.67
N LEU A 4 -22.42 0.74 -2.80
CA LEU A 4 -21.86 -0.60 -2.84
C LEU A 4 -20.39 -0.51 -2.38
N SER A 5 -20.06 -1.20 -1.29
CA SER A 5 -18.69 -1.38 -0.82
C SER A 5 -17.80 -1.81 -1.99
N ARG A 6 -16.74 -1.04 -2.29
CA ARG A 6 -15.77 -1.34 -3.35
C ARG A 6 -15.09 -2.71 -3.18
N TYR A 7 -15.18 -3.28 -1.98
CA TYR A 7 -14.78 -4.65 -1.71
C TYR A 7 -16.04 -5.51 -1.56
N ARG A 8 -16.37 -6.23 -2.63
CA ARG A 8 -17.35 -7.32 -2.58
C ARG A 8 -16.78 -8.41 -1.66
N LYS A 9 -17.44 -8.69 -0.53
CA LYS A 9 -17.11 -9.91 0.24
C LYS A 9 -17.46 -11.11 -0.63
N LEU A 10 -16.44 -11.78 -1.17
CA LEU A 10 -16.62 -13.05 -1.87
C LEU A 10 -17.19 -14.06 -0.87
N ARG A 11 -18.39 -14.57 -1.17
CA ARG A 11 -19.15 -15.53 -0.34
C ARG A 11 -18.92 -16.97 -0.80
N TYR A 12 -17.73 -17.28 -1.32
CA TYR A 12 -17.38 -18.62 -1.78
C TYR A 12 -15.88 -18.81 -1.60
N ASN A 13 -15.48 -19.51 -0.53
CA ASN A 13 -14.17 -20.13 -0.47
C ASN A 13 -14.16 -21.21 -1.57
N GLN A 14 -13.57 -20.91 -2.72
CA GLN A 14 -13.39 -21.90 -3.77
C GLN A 14 -12.51 -23.02 -3.23
N LEU A 15 -12.78 -24.27 -3.61
CA LEU A 15 -12.10 -25.47 -3.09
C LEU A 15 -10.57 -25.40 -3.18
N PHE A 16 -10.03 -24.59 -4.10
CA PHE A 16 -8.61 -24.39 -4.36
C PHE A 16 -8.17 -22.93 -4.26
N GLU A 17 -8.82 -22.13 -3.39
CA GLU A 17 -8.51 -20.71 -3.27
C GLU A 17 -7.06 -20.48 -2.79
N SER A 18 -6.58 -21.30 -1.85
CA SER A 18 -5.20 -21.26 -1.34
C SER A 18 -4.17 -21.51 -2.44
N GLU A 19 -4.39 -22.55 -3.23
CA GLU A 19 -3.50 -23.04 -4.28
C GLU A 19 -3.43 -22.05 -5.44
N ASN A 20 -4.55 -21.40 -5.75
CA ASN A 20 -4.62 -20.42 -6.83
C ASN A 20 -4.32 -18.98 -6.37
N ARG A 21 -4.06 -18.76 -5.08
CA ARG A 21 -3.87 -17.42 -4.53
C ARG A 21 -2.65 -16.73 -5.12
N GLU A 22 -1.53 -17.44 -5.17
CA GLU A 22 -0.26 -16.89 -5.66
C GLU A 22 -0.32 -16.59 -7.16
N LEU A 23 -0.87 -17.52 -7.95
CA LEU A 23 -1.12 -17.31 -9.39
C LEU A 23 -1.98 -16.07 -9.64
N ARG A 24 -3.10 -15.92 -8.92
CA ARG A 24 -3.97 -14.74 -9.07
C ARG A 24 -3.31 -13.45 -8.63
N LEU A 25 -2.55 -13.46 -7.53
CA LEU A 25 -1.81 -12.28 -7.08
C LEU A 25 -0.75 -11.86 -8.12
N ASN A 26 -0.07 -12.83 -8.73
CA ASN A 26 0.88 -12.59 -9.81
C ASN A 26 0.20 -12.07 -11.08
N GLU A 27 -0.94 -12.65 -11.48
CA GLU A 27 -1.75 -12.18 -12.63
C GLU A 27 -2.30 -10.77 -12.43
N MET A 28 -2.70 -10.43 -11.19
CA MET A 28 -3.16 -9.09 -10.85
C MET A 28 -2.03 -8.04 -10.92
N GLY A 29 -0.78 -8.49 -10.89
CA GLY A 29 0.41 -7.64 -10.93
C GLY A 29 0.59 -6.80 -9.66
N ASN A 30 1.66 -6.03 -9.63
CA ASN A 30 1.92 -5.12 -8.52
C ASN A 30 1.17 -3.79 -8.76
N PRO A 31 0.12 -3.47 -7.97
CA PRO A 31 -0.62 -2.23 -8.16
C PRO A 31 0.23 -0.98 -7.92
N LEU A 32 1.31 -1.08 -7.13
CA LEU A 32 2.23 0.03 -6.92
C LEU A 32 3.09 0.31 -8.17
N GLU A 33 3.44 -0.72 -8.94
CA GLU A 33 4.14 -0.55 -10.22
C GLU A 33 3.23 0.10 -11.27
N VAL A 34 1.94 -0.23 -11.27
CA VAL A 34 0.98 0.46 -12.15
C VAL A 34 0.85 1.92 -11.74
N LEU A 35 0.73 2.21 -10.44
CA LEU A 35 0.59 3.58 -9.95
C LEU A 35 1.86 4.42 -10.18
N SER A 36 3.05 3.84 -10.09
CA SER A 36 4.31 4.56 -10.33
C SER A 36 4.48 5.01 -11.79
N GLN A 37 3.74 4.43 -12.73
CA GLN A 37 3.70 4.93 -14.12
C GLN A 37 2.95 6.25 -14.27
N TYR A 38 2.00 6.54 -13.38
CA TYR A 38 1.14 7.73 -13.46
C TYR A 38 1.48 8.79 -12.42
N VAL A 39 2.11 8.39 -11.33
CA VAL A 39 2.44 9.25 -10.19
C VAL A 39 3.93 9.15 -9.93
N ASP A 40 4.63 10.27 -10.09
CA ASP A 40 5.98 10.39 -9.59
C ASP A 40 5.93 10.56 -8.06
N PHE A 41 6.29 9.52 -7.32
CA PHE A 41 6.26 9.56 -5.86
C PHE A 41 7.36 10.44 -5.26
N GLU A 42 8.40 10.78 -6.02
CA GLU A 42 9.48 11.67 -5.56
C GLU A 42 8.97 13.08 -5.28
N ILE A 43 7.88 13.51 -5.92
CA ILE A 43 7.28 14.83 -5.66
C ILE A 43 6.78 14.98 -4.22
N PHE A 44 6.44 13.86 -3.55
CA PHE A 44 6.00 13.87 -2.16
C PHE A 44 7.17 13.81 -1.18
N ARG A 45 8.39 13.53 -1.65
CA ARG A 45 9.58 13.37 -0.81
C ARG A 45 9.80 14.58 0.11
N PRO A 46 9.73 15.85 -0.33
CA PRO A 46 9.90 16.99 0.58
C PRO A 46 8.81 17.05 1.66
N THR A 47 7.58 16.68 1.32
CA THR A 47 6.45 16.66 2.26
C THR A 47 6.65 15.56 3.30
N LEU A 48 7.00 14.35 2.84
CA LEU A 48 7.25 13.19 3.70
C LEU A 48 8.46 13.40 4.60
N GLU A 49 9.55 13.91 4.04
CA GLU A 49 10.74 14.26 4.81
C GLU A 49 10.41 15.35 5.83
N SER A 50 9.69 16.42 5.48
CA SER A 50 9.32 17.44 6.49
C SER A 50 8.44 16.90 7.63
N ALA A 51 7.56 15.93 7.35
CA ALA A 51 6.67 15.34 8.34
C ALA A 51 7.33 14.24 9.18
N LEU A 52 8.24 13.46 8.59
CA LEU A 52 8.91 12.32 9.22
C LEU A 52 10.27 12.71 9.81
N PHE A 53 10.88 13.78 9.35
CA PHE A 53 12.09 14.35 9.91
C PHE A 53 11.73 15.03 11.23
N THR A 54 11.63 14.22 12.27
CA THR A 54 11.79 14.68 13.65
C THR A 54 13.25 15.06 13.81
N GLY A 55 13.63 16.25 13.33
CA GLY A 55 15.02 16.74 13.35
C GLY A 55 15.66 16.47 14.71
N GLU A 56 16.97 16.11 14.70
CA GLU A 56 17.74 15.59 15.84
C GLU A 56 16.97 15.73 17.15
N ARG A 57 16.14 14.74 17.47
CA ARG A 57 15.66 14.61 18.83
C ARG A 57 16.94 14.42 19.63
N LYS A 58 17.45 15.50 20.24
CA LYS A 58 18.38 15.42 21.36
C LYS A 58 17.71 14.46 22.30
N SER A 59 18.12 13.21 22.26
CA SER A 59 17.72 12.27 23.29
C SER A 59 18.15 12.93 24.59
N ASN A 60 17.33 12.83 25.63
CA ASN A 60 17.73 13.23 26.98
C ASN A 60 18.84 12.30 27.53
N ALA A 61 19.63 11.64 26.68
CA ALA A 61 20.88 11.02 27.05
C ALA A 61 21.90 12.16 27.28
N GLY A 62 21.71 12.83 28.42
CA GLY A 62 22.65 13.77 28.97
C GLY A 62 24.01 13.12 29.22
N ARG A 63 25.01 14.00 29.15
CA ARG A 63 26.38 13.85 29.63
C ARG A 63 26.48 13.25 31.03
#